data_AF-A0A1W9QS65-F1
#
_entry.id   AF-A0A1W9QS65-F1
#
_cell.length_a   1.000
_cell.length_b   1.000
_cell.length_c   1.000
_cell.angle_alpha   90.00
_cell.angle_beta   90.00
_cell.angle_gamma   90.00
#
_symmetry.space_group_name_H-M   'P 1'
#
loop_
_entity.id
_entity.type
_entity.pdbx_description
1 polymer ?
#
loop_
_entity_poly.entity_id
_entity_poly.type
_entity_poly.pdbx_seq_one_letter_code
_entity_poly.pdbx_strand_id
1 'polypeptide(L)' 'MAKKLDPIDLKQIVRLHLEGLSNREIGKTLGIGRNAVNNYVQLFKSCDMEMESLLELEPSAIKELFSNKTTINN' A
#
# COMPACT_ATOMS: atom_id res chain seq x y z
N MET A 1 -13.63 3.71 -12.14
CA MET A 1 -13.76 4.41 -10.85
C MET A 1 -12.47 4.22 -10.08
N ALA A 2 -11.68 5.28 -9.86
CA ALA A 2 -10.47 5.18 -9.05
C ALA A 2 -10.92 5.00 -7.58
N LYS A 3 -10.89 3.75 -7.10
CA LYS A 3 -11.08 3.46 -5.68
C LYS A 3 -9.89 4.11 -4.97
N LYS A 4 -10.09 5.24 -4.30
CA LYS A 4 -9.08 5.79 -3.40
C LYS A 4 -8.83 4.70 -2.35
N LEU A 5 -7.60 4.19 -2.26
CA LEU A 5 -7.27 3.25 -1.21
C LEU A 5 -7.44 3.95 0.13
N ASP A 6 -8.20 3.32 1.02
CA ASP A 6 -8.26 3.79 2.38
C ASP A 6 -6.93 3.49 3.08
N PRO A 7 -6.57 4.24 4.12
CA PRO A 7 -5.33 3.98 4.86
C PRO A 7 -5.27 2.56 5.46
N ILE A 8 -6.45 1.97 5.69
CA ILE A 8 -6.63 0.58 6.10
C ILE A 8 -6.18 -0.38 4.99
N ASP A 9 -6.52 -0.11 3.73
CA ASP A 9 -6.07 -0.92 2.59
C ASP A 9 -4.55 -0.86 2.44
N LEU A 10 -3.94 0.30 2.68
CA LEU A 10 -2.49 0.47 2.63
C LEU A 10 -1.78 -0.38 3.69
N LYS A 11 -2.25 -0.34 4.95
CA LYS A 11 -1.74 -1.23 6.00
C LYS A 11 -1.91 -2.70 5.64
N GLN A 12 -3.05 -3.04 5.04
CA GLN A 12 -3.33 -4.41 4.64
C GLN A 12 -2.40 -4.89 3.53
N ILE A 13 -2.03 -4.04 2.57
CA ILE A 13 -0.98 -4.37 1.57
C ILE A 13 0.33 -4.71 2.26
N VAL A 14 0.80 -3.85 3.18
CA VAL A 14 2.06 -4.05 3.90
C VAL A 14 2.02 -5.37 4.66
N ARG A 15 0.96 -5.61 5.43
CA ARG A 15 0.77 -6.84 6.20
C ARG A 15 0.82 -8.08 5.31
N LEU A 16 0.04 -8.11 4.23
CA LEU A 16 0.01 -9.27 3.34
C LEU A 16 1.35 -9.47 2.60
N HIS A 17 2.09 -8.39 2.32
CA HIS A 17 3.43 -8.50 1.74
C HIS A 17 4.43 -9.10 2.74
N LEU A 18 4.37 -8.71 4.02
CA LEU A 18 5.17 -9.27 5.10
C LEU A 18 4.82 -10.75 5.37
N GLU A 19 3.54 -11.12 5.22
CA GLU A 19 3.09 -12.53 5.27
C GLU A 19 3.59 -13.36 4.06
N GLY A 20 4.25 -12.73 3.08
CA GLY A 20 4.88 -13.41 1.93
C GLY A 20 3.94 -13.60 0.73
N LEU A 21 2.76 -12.96 0.71
CA LEU A 21 1.85 -13.07 -0.42
C LEU A 21 2.39 -12.31 -1.64
N SER A 22 2.12 -12.85 -2.83
CA SER A 22 2.47 -12.17 -4.07
C SER A 22 1.57 -10.95 -4.32
N ASN A 23 2.10 -9.93 -5.01
CA ASN A 23 1.34 -8.72 -5.37
C ASN A 23 0.03 -9.03 -6.13
N ARG A 24 -0.02 -10.17 -6.82
CA ARG A 24 -1.23 -10.65 -7.53
C ARG A 24 -2.28 -11.18 -6.56
N GLU A 25 -1.88 -11.91 -5.52
CA GLU A 25 -2.79 -12.40 -4.49
C GLU A 25 -3.32 -11.25 -3.65
N ILE A 26 -2.45 -10.34 -3.22
CA ILE A 26 -2.83 -9.12 -2.49
C ILE A 26 -3.87 -8.32 -3.27
N GLY A 27 -3.65 -8.13 -4.58
CA GLY A 27 -4.61 -7.42 -5.44
C GLY A 27 -5.98 -8.12 -5.51
N LYS A 28 -5.99 -9.46 -5.60
CA LYS A 28 -7.24 -10.24 -5.56
C LYS A 28 -7.95 -10.11 -4.20
N THR A 29 -7.20 -10.20 -3.10
CA THR A 29 -7.73 -10.11 -1.74
C THR A 29 -8.35 -8.74 -1.45
N LEU A 30 -7.72 -7.66 -1.91
CA LEU A 30 -8.19 -6.28 -1.68
C LEU A 30 -9.13 -5.75 -2.77
N GLY A 31 -9.32 -6.51 -3.85
CA GLY A 31 -10.09 -6.07 -5.02
C GLY A 31 -9.45 -4.89 -5.76
N ILE A 32 -8.12 -4.81 -5.78
CA ILE A 32 -7.35 -3.76 -6.47
C ILE A 32 -6.41 -4.37 -7.52
N GLY A 33 -6.03 -3.58 -8.52
CA GLY A 33 -5.15 -4.05 -9.58
C GLY A 33 -3.76 -4.40 -9.06
N ARG A 34 -3.16 -5.49 -9.56
CA ARG A 34 -1.77 -5.89 -9.21
C ARG A 34 -0.75 -4.76 -9.39
N ASN A 35 -0.98 -3.87 -10.36
CA ASN A 35 -0.10 -2.73 -10.63
C ASN A 35 -0.20 -1.69 -9.52
N ALA A 36 -1.39 -1.46 -8.97
CA ALA A 36 -1.58 -0.58 -7.83
C ALA A 36 -0.83 -1.13 -6.60
N VAL A 37 -1.00 -2.42 -6.31
CA VAL A 37 -0.22 -3.10 -5.25
C VAL A 37 1.28 -2.94 -5.49
N ASN A 38 1.75 -3.20 -6.70
CA ASN A 38 3.18 -3.09 -7.03
C ASN A 38 3.71 -1.67 -6.79
N ASN A 39 2.95 -0.65 -7.19
CA ASN A 39 3.33 0.75 -6.97
C ASN A 39 3.43 1.06 -5.48
N TYR A 40 2.47 0.62 -4.66
CA TYR A 40 2.52 0.82 -3.21
C TYR A 40 3.68 0.06 -2.55
N VAL A 41 3.92 -1.18 -2.94
CA VAL A 41 5.07 -1.96 -2.44
C VAL A 41 6.40 -1.30 -2.80
N GLN A 42 6.53 -0.78 -4.02
CA GLN A 42 7.71 0.00 -4.40
C GLN A 42 7.84 1.29 -3.61
N LEU A 43 6.73 1.99 -3.35
CA LEU A 43 6.70 3.17 -2.49
C LEU A 43 7.18 2.85 -1.08
N PHE A 44 6.69 1.76 -0.46
CA PHE A 44 7.15 1.31 0.85
C PHE A 44 8.65 0.99 0.85
N LYS A 45 9.14 0.28 -0.18
CA LYS A 45 10.59 -0.01 -0.33
C LYS A 45 11.44 1.22 -0.58
N SER A 46 10.86 2.30 -1.11
CA SER A 46 11.55 3.56 -1.33
C SER A 46 11.56 4.47 -0.10
N CYS A 47 10.79 4.14 0.93
CA CYS A 47 10.92 4.78 2.23
C CYS A 47 12.15 4.20 2.94
N ASP A 48 12.94 5.05 3.60
CA ASP A 48 14.04 4.63 4.48
C ASP A 48 13.53 4.02 5.81
N MET A 49 12.32 3.45 5.80
CA MET A 49 11.66 2.88 6.97
C MET A 49 11.35 1.42 6.72
N GLU A 50 11.47 0.62 7.78
CA GLU A 50 11.06 -0.79 7.73
C GLU A 50 9.54 -0.91 7.54
N MET A 51 9.13 -1.96 6.82
CA MET A 51 7.72 -2.23 6.57
C MET A 51 6.96 -2.57 7.85
N GLU A 52 7.61 -3.17 8.84
CA GLU A 52 6.99 -3.38 10.15
C GLU A 52 6.67 -2.04 10.84
N SER A 53 7.57 -1.05 10.77
CA SER A 53 7.33 0.28 11.35
C SER A 53 6.18 1.01 10.67
N LEU A 54 5.94 0.76 9.38
CA LEU A 54 4.77 1.27 8.66
C LEU A 54 3.44 0.75 9.23
N LEU A 55 3.40 -0.44 9.83
CA LEU A 55 2.18 -0.98 10.45
C LEU A 55 1.86 -0.29 11.79
N GLU A 56 2.89 0.17 12.50
CA GLU A 56 2.77 0.88 13.77
C GLU A 56 2.30 2.33 13.60
N LEU A 57 2.48 2.92 12.41
CA LEU A 57 2.02 4.28 12.14
C LEU A 57 0.51 4.42 12.19
N GLU A 58 0.03 5.57 12.66
CA GLU A 58 -1.39 5.89 12.62
C GLU A 58 -1.93 5.93 11.18
N PRO A 59 -3.19 5.50 10.93
CA PRO A 59 -3.79 5.53 9.60
C PRO A 59 -3.76 6.93 8.95
N SER A 60 -3.86 7.99 9.75
CA SER A 60 -3.73 9.37 9.29
C SER A 60 -2.32 9.68 8.77
N ALA A 61 -1.27 9.23 9.47
CA ALA A 61 0.12 9.43 9.06
C ALA A 61 0.45 8.66 7.77
N ILE A 62 -0.04 7.42 7.64
CA ILE A 62 0.08 6.63 6.41
C ILE A 62 -0.62 7.35 5.26
N LYS A 63 -1.84 7.84 5.50
CA LYS A 63 -2.56 8.63 4.50
C LYS A 63 -1.71 9.81 4.04
N GLU A 64 -1.10 10.56 4.95
CA GLU A 64 -0.29 11.73 4.60
C GLU A 64 0.96 11.36 3.80
N LEU A 65 1.66 10.30 4.20
CA LEU A 65 2.85 9.78 3.51
C LEU A 65 2.56 9.34 2.07
N PHE A 66 1.40 8.72 1.82
CA PHE A 66 1.07 8.12 0.53
C PHE A 66 0.03 8.90 -0.29
N SER A 67 -0.72 9.85 0.29
CA SER A 67 -1.73 10.66 -0.41
C SER A 67 -1.12 11.63 -1.42
N ASN A 68 0.13 12.05 -1.22
CA ASN A 68 0.82 12.98 -2.13
C ASN A 68 1.43 12.29 -3.37
N LYS A 69 1.56 10.95 -3.37
CA LYS A 69 2.21 10.21 -4.46
C LYS A 69 1.25 9.39 -5.32
N THR A 70 -0.04 9.34 -4.99
CA THR A 70 -1.05 8.57 -5.74
C THR A 70 -1.77 9.35 -6.83
N THR A 71 -1.20 10.46 -7.32
CA THR A 71 -1.63 11.08 -8.58
C THR A 71 -1.13 10.23 -9.75
N ILE A 72 -1.60 8.98 -9.83
CA ILE A 72 -1.46 8.17 -11.03
C ILE A 72 -2.53 8.73 -11.99
N ASN A 73 -2.17 9.78 -12.72
CA ASN A 73 -2.84 10.12 -13.97
C ASN A 73 -2.57 8.95 -14.93
N ASN A 74 -3.64 8.23 -15.26
CA ASN A 74 -3.65 7.20 -16.28
C ASN A 74 -3.81 7.82 -17.65
#